data_AF-A0A0P0WAK9-F1
#
_entry.id   AF-A0A0P0WAK9-F1
#
_cell.length_a   1.000
_cell.length_b   1.000
_cell.length_c   1.000
_cell.angle_alpha   90.00
_cell.angle_beta   90.00
_cell.angle_gamma   90.00
#
_symmetry.space_group_name_H-M   'P 1'
#
loop_
_entity.id
_entity.type
_entity.pdbx_description
1 polymer ?
#
loop_
_entity_poly.entity_id
_entity_poly.type
_entity_poly.pdbx_seq_one_letter_code
_entity_poly.pdbx_strand_id
1 'polypeptide(L)'
;MAMGMRARESVNMSEDLTQAIAPYATALHDASLQSHCSSCFHRIPAQSPHDMSCTMCGSVRYCCSDCLISDCEVHSSSGECCFFVKHLREASPSTLTEETSDIRAALRLLYSLETRGLVSSDSVSSSNRIGGLSASGIREVLEEGGEIAEGVLEGSLLMLSARKSRMKNYVGLSNGLTIEKVALWAVMTNSVENEGCTSNKPESCVVPVSKGAAPDAVMEFN
;
A
#
# COMPACT_ATOMS: atom_id res chain seq x y z
N MET A 1 23.78 12.32 -3.98
CA MET A 1 24.49 11.48 -2.99
C MET A 1 23.60 10.29 -2.67
N ALA A 2 24.12 9.06 -2.71
CA ALA A 2 23.36 7.87 -2.39
C ALA A 2 23.33 7.65 -0.87
N MET A 3 22.14 7.52 -0.29
CA MET A 3 21.96 7.15 1.12
C MET A 3 22.07 5.63 1.26
N GLY A 4 22.75 5.15 2.31
CA GLY A 4 22.91 3.72 2.57
C GLY A 4 23.07 3.44 4.07
N MET A 5 22.64 2.25 4.50
CA MET A 5 22.86 1.80 5.87
C MET A 5 24.30 1.32 6.05
N ARG A 6 24.91 1.64 7.19
CA ARG A 6 26.21 1.12 7.60
C ARG A 6 26.11 0.64 9.03
N ALA A 7 26.68 -0.54 9.31
CA ALA A 7 26.82 -1.02 10.67
C ALA A 7 27.76 -0.10 11.45
N ARG A 8 27.39 0.22 12.69
CA ARG A 8 28.22 1.05 13.58
C ARG A 8 29.24 0.25 14.36
N GLU A 9 29.00 -1.04 14.50
CA GLU A 9 29.80 -1.96 15.29
C GLU A 9 29.92 -3.31 14.57
N SER A 10 30.81 -4.16 15.07
CA SER A 10 30.97 -5.53 14.57
C SER A 10 29.70 -6.33 14.84
N VAL A 11 29.16 -6.92 13.79
CA VAL A 11 27.92 -7.68 13.82
C VAL A 11 28.24 -9.16 13.88
N ASN A 12 27.61 -9.90 14.78
CA ASN A 12 27.79 -11.34 14.82
C ASN A 12 27.04 -12.02 13.67
N MET A 13 27.53 -13.18 13.25
CA MET A 13 26.81 -13.99 12.26
C MET A 13 25.41 -14.33 12.81
N SER A 14 24.38 -14.20 11.99
CA SER A 14 22.94 -14.43 12.32
C SER A 14 22.26 -13.41 13.24
N GLU A 15 22.91 -12.28 13.54
CA GLU A 15 22.28 -11.20 14.31
C GLU A 15 21.32 -10.37 13.43
N ASP A 16 20.09 -10.15 13.91
CA ASP A 16 19.12 -9.26 13.25
C ASP A 16 19.53 -7.80 13.44
N LEU A 17 20.05 -7.23 12.36
CA LEU A 17 20.60 -5.89 12.32
C LEU A 17 19.59 -4.75 12.38
N THR A 18 18.33 -5.01 12.03
CA THR A 18 17.39 -3.91 11.81
C THR A 18 16.16 -3.99 12.69
N GLN A 19 16.06 -5.05 13.50
CA GLN A 19 14.80 -5.48 14.10
C GLN A 19 13.72 -5.63 13.01
N ALA A 20 12.55 -6.16 13.38
CA ALA A 20 11.45 -6.24 12.43
C ALA A 20 10.97 -4.83 12.05
N ILE A 21 11.26 -4.40 10.83
CA ILE A 21 10.74 -3.14 10.29
C ILE A 21 9.37 -3.40 9.69
N ALA A 22 8.34 -2.79 10.28
CA ALA A 22 6.99 -2.85 9.72
C ALA A 22 6.95 -2.14 8.35
N PRO A 23 6.26 -2.71 7.35
CA PRO A 23 6.09 -2.09 6.04
C PRO A 23 5.32 -0.76 6.12
N TYR A 24 5.45 0.09 5.09
CA TYR A 24 4.62 1.29 4.98
C TYR A 24 3.16 0.95 4.71
N ALA A 25 2.92 -0.09 3.90
CA ALA A 25 1.58 -0.54 3.56
C ALA A 25 1.59 -2.00 3.17
N THR A 26 0.46 -2.66 3.39
CA THR A 26 0.23 -4.06 3.02
C THR A 26 -1.20 -4.21 2.54
N ALA A 27 -1.40 -5.02 1.50
CA ALA A 27 -2.73 -5.44 1.06
C ALA A 27 -2.68 -6.93 0.68
N LEU A 28 -3.73 -7.67 1.02
CA LEU A 28 -3.90 -9.03 0.52
C LEU A 28 -4.06 -9.01 -1.01
N HIS A 29 -3.64 -10.08 -1.68
CA HIS A 29 -4.08 -10.31 -3.06
C HIS A 29 -5.58 -10.62 -3.11
N ASP A 30 -6.20 -10.38 -4.26
CA ASP A 30 -7.65 -10.55 -4.44
C ASP A 30 -8.10 -11.99 -4.18
N ALA A 31 -7.27 -12.96 -4.60
CA ALA A 31 -7.49 -14.38 -4.33
C ALA A 31 -7.49 -14.75 -2.83
N SER A 32 -6.88 -13.92 -1.99
CA SER A 32 -6.70 -14.16 -0.56
C SER A 32 -7.73 -13.44 0.32
N LEU A 33 -8.48 -12.48 -0.20
CA LEU A 33 -9.45 -11.67 0.56
C LEU A 33 -10.50 -12.50 1.31
N GLN A 34 -10.93 -13.61 0.73
CA GLN A 34 -11.96 -14.47 1.33
C GLN A 34 -11.39 -15.50 2.31
N SER A 35 -10.09 -15.73 2.31
CA SER A 35 -9.44 -16.81 3.04
C SER A 35 -8.44 -16.34 4.08
N HIS A 36 -8.05 -15.06 4.09
CA HIS A 36 -7.05 -14.49 4.99
C HIS A 36 -7.58 -13.26 5.72
N CYS A 37 -7.01 -13.00 6.89
CA CYS A 37 -7.29 -11.79 7.65
C CYS A 37 -6.61 -10.57 7.02
N SER A 38 -7.37 -9.49 6.79
CA SER A 38 -6.87 -8.22 6.24
C SER A 38 -5.84 -7.52 7.13
N SER A 39 -5.88 -7.78 8.45
CA SER A 39 -4.98 -7.16 9.42
C SER A 39 -3.69 -7.95 9.60
N CYS A 40 -3.79 -9.24 9.92
CA CYS A 40 -2.64 -10.06 10.31
C CYS A 40 -2.21 -11.07 9.25
N PHE A 41 -2.89 -11.12 8.11
CA PHE A 41 -2.57 -11.96 6.95
C PHE A 41 -2.64 -13.47 7.21
N HIS A 42 -3.03 -13.89 8.41
CA HIS A 42 -3.21 -15.31 8.72
C HIS A 42 -4.45 -15.86 8.03
N ARG A 43 -4.36 -17.11 7.57
CA ARG A 43 -5.48 -17.84 7.00
C ARG A 43 -6.59 -18.00 8.03
N ILE A 44 -7.81 -17.66 7.64
CA ILE A 44 -9.02 -17.84 8.43
C ILE A 44 -9.57 -19.25 8.15
N PRO A 45 -9.74 -20.11 9.17
CA PRO A 45 -10.38 -21.41 9.00
C PRO A 45 -11.79 -21.24 8.43
N ALA A 46 -12.17 -22.08 7.46
CA ALA A 46 -13.44 -21.97 6.73
C ALA A 46 -14.71 -22.07 7.61
N GLN A 47 -14.59 -22.48 8.86
CA GLN A 47 -15.69 -22.60 9.83
C GLN A 47 -15.40 -21.86 11.15
N SER A 48 -14.60 -20.79 11.09
CA SER A 48 -14.31 -20.00 12.29
C SER A 48 -15.58 -19.30 12.78
N PRO A 49 -16.08 -19.58 14.01
CA PRO A 49 -17.27 -18.92 14.56
C PRO A 49 -17.02 -17.45 14.96
N HIS A 50 -15.77 -17.00 14.85
CA HIS A 50 -15.33 -15.65 15.21
C HIS A 50 -14.86 -14.85 14.00
N ASP A 51 -15.14 -15.34 12.78
CA ASP A 51 -14.82 -14.56 11.60
C ASP A 51 -15.71 -13.32 11.51
N MET A 52 -15.06 -12.20 11.22
CA MET A 52 -15.71 -10.90 11.13
C MET A 52 -15.43 -10.35 9.74
N SER A 53 -16.39 -9.63 9.17
CA SER A 53 -16.17 -8.90 7.92
C SER A 53 -16.46 -7.42 8.13
N CYS A 54 -15.87 -6.57 7.29
CA CYS A 54 -16.27 -5.16 7.28
C CYS A 54 -17.76 -5.06 6.93
N THR A 55 -18.58 -4.47 7.79
CA THR A 55 -20.04 -4.39 7.56
C THR A 55 -20.43 -3.48 6.41
N MET A 56 -19.53 -2.57 6.00
CA MET A 56 -19.77 -1.64 4.90
C MET A 56 -19.45 -2.26 3.54
N CYS A 57 -18.22 -2.74 3.36
CA CYS A 57 -17.78 -3.27 2.08
C CYS A 57 -17.89 -4.80 1.97
N GLY A 58 -18.00 -5.52 3.09
CA GLY A 58 -18.04 -7.00 3.17
C GLY A 58 -16.96 -7.76 2.39
N SER A 59 -15.94 -7.07 1.89
CA SER A 59 -14.89 -7.66 1.04
C SER A 59 -13.68 -8.11 1.85
N VAL A 60 -13.38 -7.43 2.96
CA VAL A 60 -12.28 -7.78 3.86
C VAL A 60 -12.79 -8.56 5.07
N ARG A 61 -12.00 -9.55 5.51
CA ARG A 61 -12.29 -10.42 6.65
C ARG A 61 -11.24 -10.28 7.75
N TYR A 62 -11.62 -10.64 8.98
CA TYR A 62 -10.79 -10.58 10.18
C TYR A 62 -10.96 -11.85 11.00
N CYS A 63 -9.87 -12.34 11.59
CA CYS A 63 -9.89 -13.53 12.43
C CYS A 63 -10.41 -13.26 13.86
N CYS A 64 -10.42 -12.00 14.31
CA CYS A 64 -10.87 -11.60 15.64
C CYS A 64 -11.22 -10.09 15.68
N SER A 65 -11.80 -9.64 16.80
CA SER A 65 -12.12 -8.23 17.06
C SER A 65 -10.89 -7.33 17.05
N ASP A 66 -9.76 -7.80 17.56
CA ASP A 66 -8.54 -6.98 17.67
C ASP A 66 -7.96 -6.66 16.29
N CYS A 67 -7.97 -7.65 15.39
CA CYS A 67 -7.60 -7.45 13.99
C CYS A 67 -8.54 -6.47 13.27
N LEU A 68 -9.85 -6.59 13.53
CA LEU A 68 -10.83 -5.63 12.99
C LEU A 68 -10.54 -4.22 13.49
N ILE A 69 -10.35 -4.03 14.80
CA ILE A 69 -10.10 -2.72 15.41
C ILE A 69 -8.77 -2.13 14.93
N SER A 70 -7.73 -2.97 14.81
CA SER A 70 -6.41 -2.52 14.36
C SER A 70 -6.38 -2.08 12.89
N ASP A 71 -7.18 -2.70 12.01
CA ASP A 71 -7.18 -2.39 10.58
C ASP A 71 -8.27 -1.38 10.19
N CYS A 72 -9.33 -1.19 11.00
CA CYS A 72 -10.51 -0.42 10.60
C CYS A 72 -10.18 1.03 10.24
N GLU A 73 -9.24 1.66 10.95
CA GLU A 73 -8.82 3.03 10.67
C GLU A 73 -8.09 3.11 9.34
N VAL A 74 -7.09 2.25 9.10
CA VAL A 74 -6.34 2.21 7.84
C VAL A 74 -7.27 1.86 6.67
N HIS A 75 -8.10 0.83 6.82
CA HIS A 75 -9.06 0.38 5.80
C HIS A 75 -10.04 1.48 5.40
N SER A 76 -10.61 2.19 6.37
CA SER A 76 -11.60 3.23 6.12
C SER A 76 -10.96 4.54 5.68
N SER A 77 -9.92 4.96 6.39
CA SER A 77 -9.25 6.25 6.18
C SER A 77 -8.31 6.24 4.98
N SER A 78 -7.87 5.10 4.46
CA SER A 78 -7.17 5.06 3.17
C SER A 78 -8.08 5.27 1.97
N GLY A 79 -9.39 5.06 2.14
CA GLY A 79 -10.35 5.00 1.04
C GLY A 79 -10.52 3.60 0.44
N GLU A 80 -9.78 2.59 0.90
CA GLU A 80 -9.92 1.20 0.45
C GLU A 80 -11.34 0.65 0.67
N CYS A 81 -11.97 0.95 1.81
CA CYS A 81 -13.37 0.56 2.05
C CYS A 81 -14.32 1.13 0.99
N CYS A 82 -14.16 2.42 0.63
CA CYS A 82 -14.94 3.06 -0.42
C CYS A 82 -14.63 2.49 -1.81
N PHE A 83 -13.37 2.12 -2.06
CA PHE A 83 -12.95 1.45 -3.30
C PHE A 83 -13.71 0.13 -3.47
N PHE A 84 -13.77 -0.73 -2.45
CA PHE A 84 -14.54 -1.97 -2.51
C PHE A 84 -16.04 -1.73 -2.77
N VAL A 85 -16.63 -0.76 -2.09
CA VAL A 85 -18.08 -0.45 -2.23
C VAL A 85 -18.40 0.00 -3.66
N LYS A 86 -17.58 0.86 -4.26
CA LYS A 86 -17.89 1.49 -5.55
C LYS A 86 -17.35 0.74 -6.76
N HIS A 87 -16.17 0.15 -6.63
CA HIS A 87 -15.51 -0.47 -7.77
C HIS A 87 -15.83 -1.95 -7.81
N LEU A 88 -15.54 -2.69 -6.73
CA LEU A 88 -15.63 -4.16 -6.78
C LEU A 88 -17.04 -4.72 -6.59
N ARG A 89 -17.91 -4.02 -5.84
CA ARG A 89 -19.31 -4.45 -5.67
C ARG A 89 -20.23 -4.01 -6.81
N GLU A 90 -19.95 -2.88 -7.43
CA GLU A 90 -20.78 -2.31 -8.50
C GLU A 90 -20.25 -2.66 -9.90
N ALA A 91 -19.00 -3.11 -10.03
CA ALA A 91 -18.47 -3.60 -11.31
C ALA A 91 -19.16 -4.89 -11.76
N SER A 92 -19.37 -5.01 -13.08
CA SER A 92 -19.90 -6.24 -13.68
C SER A 92 -18.84 -7.36 -13.65
N PRO A 93 -19.22 -8.63 -13.49
CA PRO A 93 -18.30 -9.77 -13.46
C PRO A 93 -17.35 -9.90 -14.66
N SER A 94 -17.70 -9.30 -15.80
CA SER A 94 -16.91 -9.30 -17.03
C SER A 94 -15.70 -8.37 -17.02
N THR A 95 -15.55 -7.48 -16.03
CA THR A 95 -14.42 -6.54 -15.88
C THR A 95 -13.53 -6.85 -14.67
N LEU A 96 -13.82 -7.94 -13.93
CA LEU A 96 -13.17 -8.31 -12.67
C LEU A 96 -11.88 -9.13 -12.85
N THR A 97 -11.24 -9.08 -14.03
CA THR A 97 -10.03 -9.86 -14.31
C THR A 97 -8.75 -9.16 -13.84
N GLU A 98 -8.82 -7.87 -13.50
CA GLU A 98 -7.65 -7.10 -13.08
C GLU A 98 -7.43 -7.16 -11.59
N GLU A 99 -6.18 -7.41 -11.21
CA GLU A 99 -5.76 -7.53 -9.83
C GLU A 99 -5.74 -6.17 -9.15
N THR A 100 -6.53 -6.00 -8.09
CA THR A 100 -6.68 -4.70 -7.41
C THR A 100 -5.78 -4.52 -6.19
N SER A 101 -4.90 -5.50 -5.92
CA SER A 101 -3.98 -5.52 -4.79
C SER A 101 -3.09 -4.28 -4.75
N ASP A 102 -2.53 -3.87 -5.90
CA ASP A 102 -1.66 -2.69 -6.01
C ASP A 102 -2.41 -1.38 -5.74
N ILE A 103 -3.63 -1.23 -6.24
CA ILE A 103 -4.48 -0.06 -5.97
C ILE A 103 -4.77 0.04 -4.47
N ARG A 104 -5.11 -1.08 -3.82
CA ARG A 104 -5.38 -1.11 -2.38
C ARG A 104 -4.11 -0.83 -1.56
N ALA A 105 -2.98 -1.42 -1.93
CA ALA A 105 -1.70 -1.16 -1.29
C ALA A 105 -1.30 0.32 -1.45
N ALA A 106 -1.52 0.92 -2.61
CA ALA A 106 -1.22 2.32 -2.88
C ALA A 106 -2.12 3.28 -2.09
N LEU A 107 -3.41 2.97 -1.93
CA LEU A 107 -4.32 3.71 -1.05
C LEU A 107 -3.84 3.69 0.41
N ARG A 108 -3.47 2.51 0.91
CA ARG A 108 -2.94 2.34 2.28
C ARG A 108 -1.58 3.03 2.45
N LEU A 109 -0.73 3.01 1.42
CA LEU A 109 0.55 3.72 1.39
C LEU A 109 0.35 5.22 1.52
N LEU A 110 -0.51 5.81 0.70
CA LEU A 110 -0.80 7.24 0.76
C LEU A 110 -1.29 7.68 2.14
N TYR A 111 -2.24 6.96 2.71
CA TYR A 111 -2.71 7.24 4.07
C TYR A 111 -1.58 7.16 5.10
N SER A 112 -0.73 6.14 5.01
CA SER A 112 0.39 5.96 5.94
C SER A 112 1.45 7.04 5.81
N LEU A 113 1.68 7.57 4.60
CA LEU A 113 2.62 8.66 4.39
C LEU A 113 2.01 10.03 4.77
N GLU A 114 0.71 10.25 4.52
CA GLU A 114 -0.02 11.45 4.94
C GLU A 114 -0.05 11.58 6.46
N THR A 115 -0.38 10.50 7.18
CA THR A 115 -0.43 10.48 8.65
C THR A 115 0.94 10.73 9.29
N ARG A 116 2.03 10.38 8.59
CA ARG A 116 3.41 10.64 9.03
C ARG A 116 3.96 11.99 8.54
N GLY A 117 3.19 12.79 7.80
CA GLY A 117 3.64 14.05 7.22
C GLY A 117 4.72 13.91 6.13
N LEU A 118 4.82 12.74 5.50
CA LEU A 118 5.82 12.39 4.48
C LEU A 118 5.34 12.65 3.04
N VAL A 119 4.13 13.20 2.88
CA VAL A 119 3.59 13.64 1.60
C VAL A 119 3.45 15.16 1.63
N SER A 120 4.25 15.84 0.82
CA SER A 120 4.03 17.24 0.47
C SER A 120 3.80 17.36 -1.03
N SER A 121 2.73 18.05 -1.41
CA SER A 121 2.38 18.39 -2.78
C SER A 121 3.53 18.99 -3.59
N ASP A 122 4.41 19.75 -2.93
CA ASP A 122 5.54 20.44 -3.58
C ASP A 122 6.77 19.52 -3.77
N SER A 123 6.82 18.39 -3.06
CA SER A 123 7.96 17.46 -3.06
C SER A 123 7.89 16.37 -4.15
N VAL A 124 6.67 16.02 -4.58
CA VAL A 124 6.40 14.93 -5.53
C VAL A 124 6.78 15.33 -6.96
N SER A 125 6.68 16.63 -7.29
CA SER A 125 6.92 17.16 -8.64
C SER A 125 8.39 17.23 -9.05
N SER A 126 9.33 17.22 -8.09
CA SER A 126 10.76 17.42 -8.37
C SER A 126 11.64 16.19 -8.13
N SER A 127 11.20 15.23 -7.31
CA SER A 127 12.07 14.17 -6.81
C SER A 127 11.79 12.77 -7.38
N ASN A 128 10.69 12.56 -8.12
CA ASN A 128 10.21 11.23 -8.54
C ASN A 128 10.24 10.22 -7.37
N ARG A 129 9.87 10.68 -6.17
CA ARG A 129 9.89 9.87 -4.94
C ARG A 129 8.68 10.21 -4.08
N ILE A 130 8.23 9.24 -3.30
CA ILE A 130 7.15 9.41 -2.33
C ILE A 130 7.49 8.63 -1.06
N GLY A 131 7.51 9.30 0.10
CA GLY A 131 7.90 8.62 1.35
C GLY A 131 9.26 7.91 1.28
N GLY A 132 10.21 8.45 0.50
CA GLY A 132 11.52 7.85 0.26
C GLY A 132 11.54 6.63 -0.69
N LEU A 133 10.39 6.20 -1.21
CA LEU A 133 10.29 5.17 -2.26
C LEU A 133 10.61 5.79 -3.62
N SER A 134 11.25 5.00 -4.49
CA SER A 134 11.53 5.45 -5.86
C SER A 134 10.28 5.37 -6.71
N ALA A 135 9.98 6.44 -7.42
CA ALA A 135 9.01 6.48 -8.50
C ALA A 135 9.68 6.94 -9.81
N SER A 136 10.99 6.65 -9.95
CA SER A 136 11.73 6.83 -11.19
C SER A 136 11.10 6.02 -12.33
N GLY A 137 11.17 6.51 -13.56
CA GLY A 137 10.62 5.80 -14.72
C GLY A 137 9.14 6.09 -14.99
N ILE A 138 8.41 6.72 -14.06
CA ILE A 138 6.97 6.96 -14.23
C ILE A 138 6.69 7.86 -15.44
N ARG A 139 7.53 8.87 -15.69
CA ARG A 139 7.31 9.80 -16.79
C ARG A 139 7.56 9.11 -18.12
N GLU A 140 8.65 8.36 -18.22
CA GLU A 140 9.02 7.59 -19.40
C GLU A 140 7.92 6.59 -19.76
N VAL A 141 7.40 5.86 -18.77
CA VAL A 141 6.29 4.90 -18.98
C VAL A 141 5.01 5.60 -19.44
N LEU A 142 4.66 6.74 -18.84
CA LEU A 142 3.47 7.50 -19.25
C LEU A 142 3.61 8.14 -20.64
N GLU A 143 4.83 8.47 -21.07
CA GLU A 143 5.13 8.99 -22.41
C GLU A 143 5.12 7.88 -23.48
N GLU A 144 5.68 6.70 -23.16
CA GLU A 144 5.67 5.52 -24.03
C GLU A 144 4.27 4.96 -24.25
N GLY A 145 3.39 5.08 -23.25
CA GLY A 145 2.01 4.61 -23.31
C GLY A 145 1.90 3.08 -23.18
N GLY A 146 0.78 2.53 -23.63
CA GLY A 146 0.49 1.09 -23.56
C GLY A 146 -0.19 0.65 -22.26
N GLU A 147 -0.34 -0.66 -22.10
CA GLU A 147 -1.15 -1.29 -21.03
C GLU A 147 -0.72 -0.85 -19.62
N ILE A 148 0.58 -0.73 -19.37
CA ILE A 148 1.10 -0.30 -18.05
C ILE A 148 0.73 1.17 -17.78
N ALA A 149 0.89 2.04 -18.78
CA ALA A 149 0.54 3.45 -18.64
C ALA A 149 -0.96 3.63 -18.43
N GLU A 150 -1.79 2.90 -19.20
CA GLU A 150 -3.24 2.87 -19.05
C GLU A 150 -3.65 2.38 -17.66
N GLY A 151 -3.07 1.29 -17.17
CA GLY A 151 -3.30 0.76 -15.83
C GLY A 151 -2.93 1.75 -14.71
N VAL A 152 -1.80 2.48 -14.86
CA VAL A 152 -1.43 3.54 -13.91
C VAL A 152 -2.43 4.70 -13.94
N LEU A 153 -2.87 5.12 -15.13
CA LEU A 153 -3.85 6.20 -15.28
C LEU A 153 -5.21 5.81 -14.69
N GLU A 154 -5.75 4.66 -15.07
CA GLU A 154 -7.03 4.15 -14.59
C GLU A 154 -6.99 3.88 -13.09
N GLY A 155 -5.97 3.16 -12.61
CA GLY A 155 -5.76 2.92 -11.19
C GLY A 155 -5.69 4.22 -10.39
N SER A 156 -4.97 5.24 -10.89
CA SER A 156 -4.90 6.54 -10.21
C SER A 156 -6.25 7.27 -10.15
N LEU A 157 -7.09 7.13 -11.17
CA LEU A 157 -8.46 7.68 -11.19
C LEU A 157 -9.35 6.97 -10.17
N LEU A 158 -9.25 5.63 -10.08
CA LEU A 158 -9.96 4.83 -9.09
C LEU A 158 -9.55 5.20 -7.67
N MET A 159 -8.24 5.38 -7.43
CA MET A 159 -7.71 5.85 -6.16
C MET A 159 -8.27 7.22 -5.78
N LEU A 160 -8.23 8.18 -6.70
CA LEU A 160 -8.76 9.54 -6.47
C LEU A 160 -10.26 9.49 -6.15
N SER A 161 -11.03 8.68 -6.88
CA SER A 161 -12.47 8.51 -6.65
C SER A 161 -12.74 7.93 -5.26
N ALA A 162 -12.01 6.89 -4.86
CA ALA A 162 -12.13 6.27 -3.54
C ALA A 162 -11.78 7.25 -2.41
N ARG A 163 -10.68 7.99 -2.53
CA ARG A 163 -10.25 9.01 -1.56
C ARG A 163 -11.23 10.19 -1.44
N LYS A 164 -11.81 10.65 -2.56
CA LYS A 164 -12.87 11.68 -2.54
C LYS A 164 -14.12 11.19 -1.81
N SER A 165 -14.48 9.94 -2.02
CA SER A 165 -15.68 9.34 -1.44
C SER A 165 -15.59 9.16 0.08
N ARG A 166 -14.37 8.96 0.60
CA ARG A 166 -14.06 8.95 2.03
C ARG A 166 -14.37 10.31 2.70
N MET A 167 -14.18 11.42 2.00
CA MET A 167 -14.06 12.75 2.59
C MET A 167 -15.26 13.63 2.21
N LYS A 168 -16.26 13.72 3.11
CA LYS A 168 -17.47 14.55 2.88
C LYS A 168 -17.17 16.03 2.56
N ASN A 169 -15.98 16.53 2.94
CA ASN A 169 -15.48 17.89 2.68
C ASN A 169 -14.09 17.87 2.03
N TYR A 170 -13.95 17.22 0.87
CA TYR A 170 -12.68 17.20 0.13
C TYR A 170 -12.34 18.62 -0.38
N VAL A 171 -11.37 19.29 0.28
CA VAL A 171 -10.67 20.42 -0.32
C VAL A 171 -9.70 19.83 -1.32
N GLY A 172 -9.95 20.06 -2.60
CA GLY A 172 -9.14 19.54 -3.69
C GLY A 172 -7.65 19.81 -3.45
N LEU A 173 -6.85 18.76 -3.32
CA LEU A 173 -5.42 18.87 -3.55
C LEU A 173 -5.25 19.44 -4.96
N SER A 174 -4.70 20.65 -5.06
CA SER A 174 -4.57 21.44 -6.28
C SER A 174 -3.68 20.81 -7.36
N ASN A 175 -3.15 19.61 -7.13
CA ASN A 175 -2.04 19.00 -7.87
C ASN A 175 -2.47 17.89 -8.86
N GLY A 176 -3.77 17.74 -9.13
CA GLY A 176 -4.28 16.72 -10.05
C GLY A 176 -4.05 15.28 -9.55
N LEU A 177 -3.95 14.32 -10.48
CA LEU A 177 -3.71 12.88 -10.21
C LEU A 177 -2.24 12.54 -9.84
N THR A 178 -1.39 13.55 -9.62
CA THR A 178 0.06 13.35 -9.52
C THR A 178 0.44 12.44 -8.34
N ILE A 179 -0.21 12.62 -7.20
CA ILE A 179 0.09 11.85 -5.97
C ILE A 179 -0.37 10.40 -6.12
N GLU A 180 -1.56 10.16 -6.68
CA GLU A 180 -2.08 8.83 -6.92
C GLU A 180 -1.23 8.05 -7.93
N LYS A 181 -0.85 8.68 -9.05
CA LYS A 181 0.02 8.05 -10.06
C LYS A 181 1.37 7.65 -9.46
N VAL A 182 1.99 8.56 -8.72
CA VAL A 182 3.31 8.32 -8.10
C VAL A 182 3.23 7.23 -7.03
N ALA A 183 2.18 7.22 -6.21
CA ALA A 183 1.99 6.18 -5.21
C ALA A 183 1.75 4.81 -5.85
N LEU A 184 0.87 4.72 -6.86
CA LEU A 184 0.59 3.48 -7.56
C LEU A 184 1.85 2.94 -8.25
N TRP A 185 2.57 3.81 -8.96
CA TRP A 185 3.84 3.43 -9.59
C TRP A 185 4.88 2.97 -8.58
N ALA A 186 4.98 3.65 -7.42
CA ALA A 186 5.89 3.24 -6.35
C ALA A 186 5.52 1.86 -5.80
N VAL A 187 4.24 1.53 -5.67
CA VAL A 187 3.80 0.17 -5.29
C VAL A 187 4.20 -0.84 -6.37
N MET A 188 3.80 -0.62 -7.63
CA MET A 188 4.06 -1.55 -8.73
C MET A 188 5.55 -1.86 -8.93
N THR A 189 6.45 -0.92 -8.59
CA THR A 189 7.90 -1.07 -8.80
C THR A 189 8.72 -1.41 -7.55
N ASN A 190 8.17 -1.23 -6.34
CA ASN A 190 8.90 -1.45 -5.09
C ASN A 190 8.25 -2.50 -4.17
N SER A 191 7.04 -2.95 -4.47
CA SER A 191 6.37 -3.98 -3.68
C SER A 191 7.08 -5.32 -3.78
N VAL A 192 7.02 -6.06 -2.69
CA VAL A 192 7.45 -7.45 -2.63
C VAL A 192 6.24 -8.32 -2.36
N GLU A 193 6.21 -9.48 -3.02
CA GLU A 193 5.22 -10.49 -2.79
C GLU A 193 5.71 -11.42 -1.68
N ASN A 194 4.89 -11.59 -0.63
CA ASN A 194 5.22 -12.52 0.45
C ASN A 194 4.47 -13.85 0.25
N GLU A 195 5.22 -14.93 0.14
CA GLU A 195 4.69 -16.29 0.17
C GLU A 195 4.53 -16.72 1.63
N GLY A 196 3.29 -16.92 2.07
CA GLY A 196 3.05 -17.63 3.33
C GLY A 196 3.65 -19.04 3.23
N CYS A 197 4.38 -19.49 4.26
CA CYS A 197 5.14 -20.76 4.33
C CYS A 197 4.38 -22.07 3.98
N THR A 198 3.14 -22.03 3.49
CA THR A 198 2.35 -23.21 3.14
C THR A 198 1.66 -23.16 1.76
N SER A 199 1.92 -22.13 0.93
CA SER A 199 1.26 -21.94 -0.37
C SER A 199 2.26 -21.52 -1.45
N ASN A 200 2.30 -22.22 -2.59
CA ASN A 200 3.09 -21.86 -3.80
C ASN A 200 2.53 -20.61 -4.54
N LYS A 201 1.80 -19.74 -3.84
CA LYS A 201 1.24 -18.50 -4.38
C LYS A 201 1.37 -17.38 -3.35
N PRO A 202 1.74 -16.17 -3.78
CA PRO A 202 1.87 -15.03 -2.89
C PRO A 202 0.52 -14.67 -2.27
N GLU A 203 0.53 -14.29 -0.99
CA GLU A 203 -0.69 -14.00 -0.23
C GLU A 203 -0.97 -12.50 -0.12
N SER A 204 0.06 -11.66 -0.32
CA SER A 204 -0.02 -10.22 -0.18
C SER A 204 1.01 -9.42 -0.97
N CYS A 205 0.59 -8.20 -1.33
CA CYS A 205 1.44 -7.11 -1.79
C CYS A 205 1.91 -6.29 -0.58
N VAL A 206 3.24 -6.18 -0.40
CA VAL A 206 3.88 -5.51 0.74
C VAL A 206 4.80 -4.39 0.24
N VAL A 207 4.56 -3.17 0.73
CA VAL A 207 5.39 -2.00 0.42
C VAL A 207 6.39 -1.78 1.57
N PRO A 208 7.69 -2.07 1.37
CA PRO A 208 8.67 -1.95 2.42
C PRO A 208 8.93 -0.50 2.81
N VAL A 209 9.46 -0.29 4.01
CA VAL A 209 9.96 1.04 4.40
C VAL A 209 11.27 1.34 3.67
N SER A 210 11.34 2.52 3.07
CA SER A 210 12.59 3.10 2.60
C SER A 210 13.45 3.40 3.83
N LYS A 211 14.52 2.61 4.03
CA LYS A 211 15.43 2.74 5.19
C LYS A 211 16.11 4.12 5.17
N GLY A 212 15.57 5.06 5.94
CA GLY A 212 16.12 6.39 6.16
C GLY A 212 15.88 6.82 7.61
N ALA A 213 16.96 6.85 8.38
CA ALA A 213 17.08 7.25 9.79
C ALA A 213 16.54 6.26 10.85
N ALA A 214 17.47 5.50 11.43
CA ALA A 214 17.37 5.04 12.81
C ALA A 214 17.78 6.20 13.75
N PRO A 215 17.21 6.31 14.97
CA PRO A 215 17.37 7.46 15.86
C PRO A 215 18.79 7.71 16.38
N ASP A 216 19.74 6.81 16.12
CA ASP A 216 21.13 6.99 16.56
C ASP A 216 22.06 7.59 15.50
N ALA A 217 21.61 7.84 14.25
CA ALA A 217 22.49 8.31 13.18
C ALA A 217 23.03 9.75 13.41
N VAL A 218 24.32 9.86 13.72
CA VAL A 218 25.08 11.11 13.69
C VAL A 218 25.52 11.34 12.25
N MET A 219 25.11 12.47 11.66
CA MET A 219 25.69 12.96 10.41
C MET A 219 27.07 13.53 10.69
N GLU A 220 28.12 12.86 10.23
CA GLU A 220 29.44 13.49 10.08
C GLU A 220 29.67 13.85 8.61
N PHE A 221 29.99 15.13 8.37
CA PHE A 221 30.40 15.65 7.07
C PHE A 221 31.92 15.47 6.95
N ASN A 222 32.36 14.77 5.91
CA ASN A 222 33.73 14.87 5.39
C ASN A 222 33.77 15.87 4.24
#